data_AF-A0A1A8C793-F1
#
_entry.id   AF-A0A1A8C793-F1
#
_cell.length_a   1.000
_cell.length_b   1.000
_cell.length_c   1.000
_cell.angle_alpha   90.00
_cell.angle_beta   90.00
_cell.angle_gamma   90.00
#
_symmetry.space_group_name_H-M   'P 1'
#
loop_
_entity.id
_entity.type
_entity.pdbx_description
1 polymer ?
#
loop_
_entity_poly.entity_id
_entity_poly.type
_entity_poly.pdbx_seq_one_letter_code
_entity_poly.pdbx_strand_id
1 'polypeptide(L)'
;RKTVMLWVRKASSVCTALKNWPHSIMSMFYCCFIESVLSFSLASWFGQANLKQKETLNRIVKWSGRLLGKQVKSVAQLYSGQVDRIANAIVRDTGHPLHAQFALLPSGQRFIVPKCRTKRYKRSFIPEAVTLLNKNRVWRGHFILLCTYCLFFFDVCNCVYLCVAVCICVC
;
A
#
# COMPACT_ATOMS: atom_id res chain seq x y z
N ARG A 1 0.72 -16.08 11.96
CA ARG A 1 1.86 -16.29 11.01
C ARG A 1 1.88 -17.69 10.37
N LYS A 2 2.02 -18.80 11.13
CA LYS A 2 2.07 -20.16 10.55
C LYS A 2 0.77 -20.54 9.81
N THR A 3 -0.39 -20.27 10.41
CA THR A 3 -1.71 -20.53 9.81
C THR A 3 -1.92 -19.76 8.50
N VAL A 4 -1.55 -18.47 8.47
CA VAL A 4 -1.62 -17.65 7.24
C VAL A 4 -0.74 -18.25 6.16
N MET A 5 0.51 -18.60 6.46
CA MET A 5 1.42 -19.20 5.46
C MET A 5 0.94 -20.58 4.97
N LEU A 6 0.30 -21.38 5.83
CA LEU A 6 -0.35 -22.63 5.43
C LEU A 6 -1.54 -22.37 4.51
N TRP A 7 -2.37 -21.37 4.86
CA TRP A 7 -3.47 -20.95 4.02
C TRP A 7 -2.98 -20.42 2.67
N VAL A 8 -1.94 -19.58 2.61
CA VAL A 8 -1.42 -19.07 1.33
C VAL A 8 -0.92 -20.22 0.45
N ARG A 9 -0.27 -21.24 1.04
CA ARG A 9 0.14 -22.44 0.31
C ARG A 9 -1.05 -23.22 -0.25
N LYS A 10 -2.12 -23.41 0.54
CA LYS A 10 -3.36 -24.06 0.07
C LYS A 10 -4.09 -23.23 -0.99
N ALA A 11 -4.19 -21.92 -0.80
CA ALA A 11 -4.83 -21.01 -1.75
C ALA A 11 -4.13 -21.03 -3.12
N SER A 12 -2.80 -21.15 -3.15
CA SER A 12 -2.05 -21.33 -4.40
C SER A 12 -2.44 -22.62 -5.14
N SER A 13 -2.69 -23.72 -4.40
CA SER A 13 -3.15 -24.98 -4.99
C SER A 13 -4.58 -24.85 -5.55
N VAL A 14 -5.48 -24.21 -4.81
CA VAL A 14 -6.86 -23.91 -5.26
C VAL A 14 -6.83 -23.05 -6.53
N CYS A 15 -6.05 -21.98 -6.57
CA CYS A 15 -5.97 -21.14 -7.76
C CYS A 15 -5.41 -21.91 -8.97
N THR A 16 -4.54 -22.89 -8.76
CA THR A 16 -4.00 -23.74 -9.84
C THR A 16 -5.09 -24.64 -10.42
N ALA A 17 -5.98 -25.17 -9.57
CA ALA A 17 -7.15 -25.92 -10.00
C ALA A 17 -8.16 -25.06 -10.77
N LEU A 18 -8.23 -23.76 -10.47
CA LEU A 18 -9.14 -22.80 -11.10
C LEU A 18 -8.58 -22.20 -12.41
N LYS A 19 -7.48 -22.73 -12.97
CA LYS A 19 -6.82 -22.17 -14.17
C LYS A 19 -7.73 -22.05 -15.39
N ASN A 20 -8.76 -22.89 -15.50
CA ASN A 20 -9.65 -22.96 -16.66
C ASN A 20 -10.90 -22.06 -16.54
N TRP A 21 -11.02 -21.26 -15.48
CA TRP A 21 -12.17 -20.39 -15.26
C TRP A 21 -12.07 -19.09 -16.09
N PRO A 22 -13.20 -18.40 -16.35
CA PRO A 22 -13.19 -17.12 -17.02
C PRO A 22 -12.30 -16.11 -16.28
N HIS A 23 -11.50 -15.34 -17.03
CA HIS A 23 -10.57 -14.35 -16.46
C HIS A 23 -11.27 -13.32 -15.55
N SER A 24 -12.52 -12.96 -15.85
CA SER A 24 -13.34 -12.04 -15.05
C SER A 24 -13.61 -12.58 -13.64
N ILE A 25 -14.04 -13.85 -13.54
CA ILE A 25 -14.34 -14.51 -12.26
C ILE A 25 -13.07 -14.67 -11.44
N MET A 26 -11.96 -15.06 -12.09
CA MET A 26 -10.65 -15.19 -11.43
C MET A 26 -10.15 -13.86 -10.88
N SER A 27 -10.34 -12.77 -11.63
CA SER A 27 -9.99 -11.42 -11.19
C SER A 27 -10.79 -11.00 -9.96
N MET A 28 -12.11 -11.25 -9.96
CA MET A 28 -12.97 -10.94 -8.82
C MET A 28 -12.60 -11.78 -7.59
N PHE A 29 -12.37 -13.09 -7.76
CA PHE A 29 -11.94 -13.96 -6.67
C PHE A 29 -10.62 -13.51 -6.06
N TYR A 30 -9.63 -13.16 -6.88
CA TYR A 30 -8.36 -12.65 -6.40
C TYR A 30 -8.52 -11.34 -5.61
N CYS A 31 -9.17 -10.33 -6.20
CA CYS A 31 -9.30 -9.02 -5.59
C CYS A 31 -10.19 -9.03 -4.34
N CYS A 32 -11.28 -9.81 -4.34
CA CYS A 32 -12.22 -9.83 -3.21
C CYS A 32 -11.74 -10.72 -2.07
N PHE A 33 -11.13 -11.86 -2.36
CA PHE A 33 -10.80 -12.86 -1.36
C PHE A 33 -9.30 -12.89 -1.04
N ILE A 34 -8.45 -13.16 -2.03
CA ILE A 34 -7.01 -13.33 -1.81
C ILE A 34 -6.37 -12.02 -1.36
N GLU A 35 -6.63 -10.92 -2.06
CA GLU A 35 -6.08 -9.60 -1.76
C GLU A 35 -6.60 -9.08 -0.41
N SER A 36 -7.87 -9.31 -0.08
CA SER A 36 -8.46 -8.94 1.22
C SER A 36 -7.79 -9.70 2.38
N VAL A 37 -7.68 -11.03 2.28
CA VAL A 37 -7.04 -11.86 3.31
C VAL A 37 -5.56 -11.52 3.45
N LEU A 38 -4.86 -11.31 2.33
CA LEU A 38 -3.47 -10.88 2.35
C LEU A 38 -3.34 -9.51 3.02
N SER A 39 -4.10 -8.52 2.60
CA SER A 39 -4.04 -7.17 3.18
C SER A 39 -4.29 -7.17 4.68
N PHE A 40 -5.35 -7.85 5.13
CA PHE A 40 -5.66 -7.98 6.56
C PHE A 40 -4.54 -8.68 7.34
N SER A 41 -4.05 -9.82 6.83
CA SER A 41 -3.05 -10.60 7.54
C SER A 41 -1.67 -9.94 7.58
N LEU A 42 -1.27 -9.26 6.50
CA LEU A 42 0.04 -8.61 6.39
C LEU A 42 0.23 -7.50 7.42
N ALA A 43 -0.83 -6.74 7.73
CA ALA A 43 -0.79 -5.66 8.71
C ALA A 43 -0.26 -6.10 10.08
N SER A 44 -0.54 -7.35 10.48
CA SER A 44 -0.21 -7.85 11.81
C SER A 44 1.22 -8.40 11.96
N TRP A 45 1.88 -8.83 10.88
CA TRP A 45 3.19 -9.51 11.01
C TRP A 45 4.19 -9.29 9.87
N PHE A 46 3.83 -8.63 8.77
CA PHE A 46 4.72 -8.52 7.60
C PHE A 46 5.99 -7.71 7.87
N GLY A 47 5.92 -6.66 8.70
CA GLY A 47 7.10 -5.89 9.12
C GLY A 47 8.17 -6.80 9.75
N GLN A 48 7.75 -7.83 10.49
CA GLN A 48 8.61 -8.81 11.14
C GLN A 48 8.87 -10.09 10.29
N ALA A 49 8.42 -10.11 9.03
CA ALA A 49 8.60 -11.27 8.17
C ALA A 49 10.06 -11.44 7.74
N ASN A 50 10.50 -12.70 7.64
CA ASN A 50 11.84 -13.06 7.17
C ASN A 50 11.88 -12.99 5.63
N LEU A 51 13.07 -12.89 5.04
CA LEU A 51 13.26 -12.82 3.57
C LEU A 51 12.57 -13.97 2.83
N LYS A 52 12.78 -15.21 3.28
CA LYS A 52 12.12 -16.42 2.73
C LYS A 52 10.59 -16.32 2.69
N GLN A 53 9.98 -15.68 3.69
CA GLN A 53 8.53 -15.50 3.72
C GLN A 53 8.07 -14.42 2.76
N LYS A 54 8.79 -13.29 2.70
CA LYS A 54 8.53 -12.21 1.75
C LYS A 54 8.64 -12.72 0.30
N GLU A 55 9.65 -13.53 0.00
CA GLU A 55 9.81 -14.19 -1.31
C GLU A 55 8.69 -15.18 -1.62
N THR A 56 8.23 -15.95 -0.63
CA THR A 56 7.11 -16.88 -0.82
C THR A 56 5.83 -16.12 -1.16
N LEU A 57 5.54 -15.03 -0.45
CA LEU A 57 4.39 -14.16 -0.76
C LEU A 57 4.52 -13.51 -2.15
N ASN A 58 5.71 -13.00 -2.48
CA ASN A 58 5.97 -12.39 -3.79
C ASN A 58 5.79 -13.39 -4.94
N ARG A 59 6.20 -14.66 -4.76
CA ARG A 59 5.97 -15.70 -5.77
C ARG A 59 4.48 -15.93 -6.03
N ILE A 60 3.67 -15.92 -4.98
CA ILE A 60 2.22 -16.13 -5.08
C ILE A 60 1.55 -14.95 -5.80
N VAL A 61 1.91 -13.72 -5.45
CA VAL A 61 1.41 -12.53 -6.15
C VAL A 61 1.84 -12.52 -7.62
N LYS A 62 3.11 -12.82 -7.91
CA LYS A 62 3.63 -12.89 -9.29
C LYS A 62 2.92 -13.96 -10.11
N TRP A 63 2.70 -15.14 -9.52
CA TRP A 63 1.97 -16.23 -10.16
C TRP A 63 0.50 -15.85 -10.40
N SER A 64 -0.13 -15.17 -9.44
CA SER A 64 -1.49 -14.65 -9.60
C SER A 64 -1.58 -13.61 -10.72
N GLY A 65 -0.60 -12.72 -10.86
CA GLY A 65 -0.54 -11.78 -11.98
C GLY A 65 -0.44 -12.48 -13.34
N ARG A 66 0.34 -13.56 -13.43
CA ARG A 66 0.39 -14.40 -14.65
C ARG A 66 -0.95 -15.04 -14.97
N LEU A 67 -1.64 -15.57 -13.95
CA LEU A 67 -2.94 -16.23 -14.11
C LEU A 67 -4.02 -15.24 -14.57
N LEU A 68 -3.98 -14.02 -14.05
CA LEU A 68 -4.96 -12.99 -14.36
C LEU A 68 -4.64 -12.22 -15.65
N GLY A 69 -3.45 -12.42 -16.23
CA GLY A 69 -2.99 -11.65 -17.41
C GLY A 69 -2.81 -10.15 -17.14
N LYS A 70 -2.80 -9.73 -15.87
CA LYS A 70 -2.70 -8.32 -15.46
C LYS A 70 -1.62 -8.12 -14.40
N GLN A 71 -1.08 -6.90 -14.35
CA GLN A 71 -0.22 -6.52 -13.25
C GLN A 71 -1.02 -6.44 -11.95
N VAL A 72 -0.51 -7.09 -10.91
CA VAL A 72 -1.13 -7.15 -9.59
C VAL A 72 -0.25 -6.39 -8.60
N LYS A 73 -0.87 -5.72 -7.62
CA LYS A 73 -0.16 -5.00 -6.55
C LYS A 73 0.84 -5.93 -5.86
N SER A 74 2.10 -5.52 -5.80
CA SER A 74 3.14 -6.29 -5.10
C SER A 74 2.79 -6.44 -3.61
N VAL A 75 3.34 -7.46 -2.95
CA VAL A 75 3.12 -7.67 -1.51
C VAL A 75 3.53 -6.45 -0.69
N ALA A 76 4.61 -5.77 -1.11
CA ALA A 76 5.07 -4.54 -0.48
C ALA A 76 4.05 -3.41 -0.63
N GLN A 77 3.44 -3.25 -1.80
CA GLN A 77 2.39 -2.26 -2.05
C GLN A 77 1.11 -2.56 -1.28
N LEU A 78 0.69 -3.82 -1.23
CA LEU A 78 -0.46 -4.25 -0.42
C LEU A 78 -0.24 -3.94 1.06
N TYR A 79 0.95 -4.27 1.58
CA TYR A 79 1.32 -3.96 2.94
C TYR A 79 1.37 -2.44 3.21
N SER A 80 2.07 -1.68 2.36
CA SER A 80 2.20 -0.23 2.56
C SER A 80 0.86 0.49 2.48
N GLY A 81 0.00 0.11 1.53
CA GLY A 81 -1.34 0.67 1.39
C GLY A 81 -2.22 0.35 2.58
N GLN A 82 -2.13 -0.87 3.11
CA GLN A 82 -2.85 -1.24 4.32
C GLN A 82 -2.33 -0.51 5.56
N VAL A 83 -1.01 -0.37 5.72
CA VAL A 83 -0.43 0.40 6.83
C VAL A 83 -0.86 1.86 6.75
N ASP A 84 -0.83 2.47 5.56
CA ASP A 84 -1.31 3.84 5.33
C ASP A 84 -2.79 3.98 5.70
N ARG A 85 -3.64 3.03 5.29
CA ARG A 85 -5.07 3.03 5.64
C ARG A 85 -5.31 2.97 7.14
N ILE A 86 -4.66 2.04 7.85
CA ILE A 86 -4.80 1.90 9.30
C ILE A 86 -4.25 3.14 10.00
N ALA A 87 -3.08 3.63 9.60
CA ALA A 87 -2.45 4.79 10.23
C ALA A 87 -3.32 6.05 10.06
N ASN A 88 -3.87 6.29 8.87
CA ASN A 88 -4.81 7.39 8.66
C ASN A 88 -6.13 7.22 9.43
N ALA A 89 -6.58 6.00 9.71
CA ALA A 89 -7.73 5.78 10.59
C ALA A 89 -7.39 6.17 12.03
N ILE A 90 -6.25 5.72 12.57
CA ILE A 90 -5.78 6.06 13.93
C ILE A 90 -5.55 7.57 14.09
N VAL A 91 -4.97 8.22 13.08
CA VAL A 91 -4.72 9.67 13.12
C VAL A 91 -6.03 10.46 13.12
N ARG A 92 -7.09 9.96 12.48
CA ARG A 92 -8.40 10.63 12.45
C ARG A 92 -9.21 10.40 13.72
N ASP A 93 -9.03 9.26 14.37
CA ASP A 93 -9.72 8.90 15.60
C ASP A 93 -8.94 9.35 16.83
N THR A 94 -9.37 10.43 17.47
CA THR A 94 -8.74 10.98 18.68
C THR A 94 -8.96 10.10 19.92
N GLY A 95 -9.99 9.24 19.91
CA GLY A 95 -10.27 8.27 20.99
C GLY A 95 -9.40 7.01 20.89
N HIS A 96 -8.67 6.83 19.80
CA HIS A 96 -7.87 5.64 19.58
C HIS A 96 -6.66 5.58 20.54
N PRO A 97 -6.38 4.45 21.21
CA PRO A 97 -5.29 4.34 22.20
C PRO A 97 -3.89 4.61 21.62
N LEU A 98 -3.71 4.38 20.32
CA LEU A 98 -2.46 4.65 19.60
C LEU A 98 -2.40 6.07 19.00
N HIS A 99 -3.43 6.91 19.12
CA HIS A 99 -3.46 8.24 18.52
C HIS A 99 -2.29 9.11 19.00
N ALA A 100 -1.99 9.07 20.31
CA ALA A 100 -0.90 9.83 20.92
C ALA A 100 0.49 9.49 20.35
N GLN A 101 0.65 8.34 19.68
CA GLN A 101 1.91 7.95 19.04
C GLN A 101 2.12 8.66 17.68
N PHE A 102 1.09 9.30 17.13
CA PHE A 102 1.13 10.01 15.86
C PHE A 102 1.13 11.54 16.08
N ALA A 103 2.11 12.04 16.83
CA ALA A 103 2.30 13.46 17.04
C ALA A 103 2.93 14.14 15.80
N LEU A 104 2.44 15.33 15.46
CA LEU A 104 3.03 16.17 14.41
C LEU A 104 4.16 17.05 14.98
N LEU A 105 5.13 17.39 14.13
CA LEU A 105 6.10 18.44 14.41
C LEU A 105 5.40 19.81 14.47
N PRO A 106 6.03 20.84 15.08
CA PRO A 106 5.46 22.19 15.15
C PRO A 106 5.08 22.78 13.80
N SER A 107 5.71 22.35 12.71
CA SER A 107 5.35 22.76 11.34
C SER A 107 4.01 22.19 10.85
N GLY A 108 3.41 21.22 11.55
CA GLY A 108 2.17 20.56 11.16
C GLY A 108 2.25 19.63 9.95
N GLN A 109 3.38 19.60 9.24
CA GLN A 109 3.50 18.88 7.96
C GLN A 109 3.96 17.42 8.11
N ARG A 110 4.81 17.14 9.10
CA ARG A 110 5.47 15.83 9.28
C ARG A 110 5.21 15.30 10.68
N PHE A 111 5.05 13.99 10.79
CA PHE A 111 4.95 13.28 12.05
C PHE A 111 6.34 13.08 12.69
N ILE A 112 6.37 13.10 14.01
CA ILE A 112 7.58 12.83 14.81
C ILE A 112 7.92 11.35 14.69
N VAL A 113 9.11 11.05 14.15
CA VAL A 113 9.59 9.66 14.01
C VAL A 113 10.08 9.15 15.37
N PRO A 114 9.53 8.04 15.89
CA PRO A 114 10.01 7.45 17.15
C PRO A 114 11.48 7.04 17.06
N LYS A 115 12.25 7.29 18.12
CA LYS A 115 13.65 6.83 18.19
C LYS A 115 13.70 5.31 18.30
N CYS A 116 14.22 4.63 17.27
CA CYS A 116 14.34 3.18 17.27
C CYS A 116 15.76 2.71 17.57
N ARG A 117 15.97 2.09 18.74
CA ARG A 117 17.27 1.48 19.11
C ARG A 117 17.52 0.11 18.46
N THR A 118 16.45 -0.66 18.18
CA THR A 118 16.56 -2.01 17.63
C THR A 118 15.92 -2.14 16.26
N LYS A 119 16.47 -3.03 15.40
CA LYS A 119 15.87 -3.37 14.11
C LYS A 119 14.45 -3.94 14.26
N ARG A 120 14.19 -4.67 15.36
CA ARG A 120 12.87 -5.22 15.68
C ARG A 120 11.84 -4.11 15.89
N TYR A 121 12.14 -3.13 16.74
CA TYR A 121 11.22 -2.02 16.98
C TYR A 121 11.02 -1.16 15.72
N LYS A 122 12.10 -0.89 14.95
CA LYS A 122 12.01 -0.18 13.66
C LYS A 122 11.07 -0.84 12.64
N ARG A 123 10.89 -2.17 12.72
CA ARG A 123 10.01 -2.98 11.87
C ARG A 123 8.62 -3.22 12.47
N SER A 124 8.32 -2.56 13.58
CA SER A 124 6.99 -2.61 14.20
C SER A 124 6.06 -1.60 13.53
N PHE A 125 4.75 -1.77 13.76
CA PHE A 125 3.72 -0.97 13.09
C PHE A 125 3.94 0.54 13.24
N ILE A 126 4.14 1.06 14.46
CA ILE A 126 4.20 2.50 14.71
C ILE A 126 5.36 3.20 13.97
N PRO A 127 6.65 2.81 14.13
CA PRO A 127 7.72 3.50 13.42
C PRO A 127 7.62 3.37 11.89
N GLU A 128 7.12 2.24 11.40
CA GLU A 128 6.94 1.99 9.97
C GLU A 128 5.79 2.83 9.39
N ALA A 129 4.66 2.91 10.09
CA ALA A 129 3.52 3.74 9.74
C ALA A 129 3.88 5.23 9.69
N VAL A 130 4.56 5.74 10.72
CA VAL A 130 5.01 7.15 10.75
C VAL A 130 5.95 7.46 9.58
N THR A 131 6.89 6.55 9.30
CA THR A 131 7.82 6.70 8.17
C THR A 131 7.08 6.70 6.83
N LEU A 132 6.08 5.83 6.66
CA LEU A 132 5.26 5.76 5.44
C LEU A 132 4.40 7.01 5.26
N LEU A 133 3.72 7.48 6.31
CA LEU A 133 2.92 8.71 6.27
C LEU A 133 3.77 9.93 5.90
N ASN A 134 4.97 10.04 6.47
CA ASN A 134 5.89 11.12 6.13
C ASN A 134 6.35 11.06 4.68
N LYS A 135 6.63 9.87 4.14
CA LYS A 135 6.94 9.71 2.71
C LYS A 135 5.74 10.14 1.85
N ASN A 136 4.55 9.66 2.15
CA ASN A 136 3.34 9.90 1.36
C ASN A 136 2.91 11.38 1.37
N ARG A 137 3.09 12.09 2.50
CA ARG A 137 2.74 13.52 2.61
C ARG A 137 3.71 14.45 1.88
N VAL A 138 5.00 14.10 1.80
CA VAL A 138 5.99 14.88 1.02
C VAL A 138 5.60 14.91 -0.47
N TRP A 139 5.14 13.79 -1.02
CA TRP A 139 4.69 13.73 -2.42
C TRP A 139 3.35 14.43 -2.66
N ARG A 140 2.42 14.42 -1.69
CA ARG A 140 1.16 15.18 -1.84
C ARG A 140 1.38 16.69 -1.94
N GLY A 141 2.31 17.24 -1.16
CA GLY A 141 2.67 18.67 -1.24
C GLY A 141 3.32 19.05 -2.59
N HIS A 142 4.19 18.18 -3.11
CA HIS A 142 4.84 18.39 -4.42
C HIS A 142 3.87 18.23 -5.60
N PHE A 143 2.88 17.34 -5.49
CA PHE A 143 1.86 17.16 -6.52
C PHE A 143 0.88 18.34 -6.57
N ILE A 144 0.54 18.93 -5.40
CA ILE A 144 -0.23 20.19 -5.34
C ILE A 144 0.59 21.32 -5.96
N LEU A 145 1.87 21.46 -5.62
CA LEU A 145 2.74 22.50 -6.17
C LEU A 145 2.94 22.37 -7.68
N LEU A 146 3.17 21.16 -8.20
CA LEU A 146 3.25 20.90 -9.65
C LEU A 146 1.91 21.16 -10.34
N CYS A 147 0.78 20.83 -9.70
CA CYS A 147 -0.55 21.10 -10.25
C CYS A 147 -0.87 22.61 -10.26
N THR A 148 -0.48 23.36 -9.23
CA THR A 148 -0.63 24.83 -9.20
C THR A 148 0.32 25.53 -10.15
N TYR A 149 1.55 25.03 -10.35
CA TYR A 149 2.48 25.58 -11.35
C TYR A 149 2.03 25.30 -12.79
N CYS A 150 1.40 24.14 -13.05
CA CYS A 150 0.75 23.89 -14.34
C CYS A 150 -0.48 24.78 -14.56
N LEU A 151 -1.29 25.04 -13.51
CA LEU A 151 -2.44 25.94 -13.64
C LEU A 151 -2.04 27.42 -13.80
N PHE A 152 -0.93 27.86 -13.22
CA PHE A 152 -0.44 29.24 -13.37
C PHE A 152 0.24 29.52 -14.72
N PHE A 153 0.82 28.51 -15.36
CA PHE A 153 1.47 28.69 -16.66
C PHE A 153 0.47 28.72 -17.83
N PHE A 154 -0.79 28.31 -17.59
CA PHE A 154 -1.84 28.30 -18.60
C PHE A 154 -2.55 29.64 -18.81
N ASP A 155 -2.32 30.65 -17.96
CA ASP A 155 -3.01 31.96 -18.06
C ASP A 155 -2.30 32.98 -18.98
N VAL A 156 -1.15 32.65 -19.58
CA VAL A 156 -0.34 33.63 -20.35
C VAL A 156 -0.35 33.42 -21.88
N CYS A 157 -0.80 32.28 -22.41
CA CYS A 157 -0.82 32.07 -23.87
C CYS A 157 -2.12 31.42 -24.34
N ASN A 158 -3.05 32.27 -24.76
CA ASN A 158 -4.32 31.89 -25.39
C ASN A 158 -4.12 31.50 -26.86
N CYS A 159 -3.29 30.47 -27.12
CA CYS A 159 -3.08 29.92 -28.45
C CYS A 159 -3.13 28.38 -28.40
N VAL A 160 -4.29 27.87 -28.82
CA VAL A 160 -4.55 26.58 -29.48
C VAL A 160 -3.31 25.71 -29.68
N TYR A 161 -3.27 24.53 -29.06
CA TYR A 161 -2.86 23.22 -29.63
C TYR A 161 -2.48 22.23 -28.51
N LEU A 162 -3.38 21.27 -28.28
CA LEU A 162 -3.10 19.88 -27.91
C LEU A 162 -2.14 19.60 -26.72
N CYS A 163 -2.71 19.36 -25.53
CA CYS A 163 -2.07 18.48 -24.54
C CYS A 163 -3.05 17.39 -24.10
N VAL A 164 -3.15 16.36 -24.93
CA VAL A 164 -3.52 15.02 -24.48
C VAL A 164 -2.38 14.54 -23.57
N ALA A 165 -2.51 14.68 -22.25
CA ALA A 165 -1.71 13.88 -21.32
C ALA A 165 -2.25 13.91 -19.88
N VAL A 166 -2.88 12.80 -19.47
CA VAL A 166 -2.45 11.98 -18.31
C VAL A 166 -2.55 12.68 -16.93
N CYS A 167 -3.38 12.25 -15.99
CA CYS A 167 -3.37 10.89 -15.48
C CYS A 167 -4.65 10.57 -14.67
N ILE A 168 -5.46 9.68 -15.23
CA ILE A 168 -6.27 8.73 -14.44
C ILE A 168 -5.31 8.01 -13.50
N CYS A 169 -5.51 8.13 -12.18
CA CYS A 169 -5.11 7.14 -11.16
C CYS A 169 -5.48 7.69 -9.77
N VAL A 170 -6.38 7.03 -9.04
CA VAL A 170 -5.97 5.99 -8.07
C VAL A 170 -7.19 5.09 -7.76
N CYS A 171 -7.08 3.85 -8.26
CA CYS A 171 -7.52 2.61 -7.60
C CYS A 171 -6.30 1.96 -6.90
#